data_AF-A0A0G0DTJ6-F1
#
_entry.id   AF-A0A0G0DTJ6-F1
#
_cell.length_a   1.000
_cell.length_b   1.000
_cell.length_c   1.000
_cell.angle_alpha   90.00
_cell.angle_beta   90.00
_cell.angle_gamma   90.00
#
_symmetry.space_group_name_H-M   'P 1'
#
loop_
_entity.id
_entity.type
_entity.pdbx_description
1 polymer ?
#
loop_
_entity_poly.entity_id
_entity_poly.type
_entity_poly.pdbx_seq_one_letter_code
_entity_poly.pdbx_strand_id
1 'polypeptide(L)'
;MFKSIIRPFQTVLLERKLCVGCTDSLDNAKKLDNLSNNRFIVECKCKRRYVFDKELNQYQRATFAEEQQLLRQLEKERQHSK
;
A
#
# COMPACT_ATOMS: atom_id res chain seq x y z
N MET A 1 7.41 -17.40 -31.09
CA MET A 1 7.93 -17.66 -29.73
C MET A 1 7.11 -16.88 -28.72
N PHE A 2 6.04 -17.50 -28.20
CA PHE A 2 5.32 -16.95 -27.06
C PHE A 2 6.16 -17.26 -25.82
N LYS A 3 6.96 -16.30 -25.36
CA LYS A 3 7.52 -16.36 -24.01
C LYS A 3 6.32 -16.43 -23.07
N SER A 4 6.15 -17.55 -22.37
CA SER A 4 5.25 -17.63 -21.23
C SER A 4 5.59 -16.47 -20.31
N ILE A 5 4.67 -15.49 -20.19
CA ILE A 5 4.85 -14.33 -19.32
C ILE A 5 4.77 -14.88 -17.89
N ILE A 6 5.91 -15.31 -17.36
CA ILE A 6 6.04 -15.72 -15.97
C ILE A 6 5.90 -14.42 -15.17
N ARG A 7 4.71 -14.20 -14.62
CA ARG A 7 4.48 -13.07 -13.72
C ARG A 7 5.27 -13.31 -12.44
N PRO A 8 5.97 -12.29 -11.92
CA PRO A 8 6.70 -12.45 -10.69
C PRO A 8 5.69 -12.69 -9.56
N PHE A 9 5.97 -13.65 -8.68
CA PHE A 9 5.06 -14.09 -7.63
C PHE A 9 4.55 -12.94 -6.74
N GLN A 10 5.39 -11.93 -6.51
CA GLN A 10 5.01 -10.69 -5.81
C GLN A 10 3.80 -9.97 -6.43
N THR A 11 3.69 -9.95 -7.76
CA THR A 11 2.58 -9.30 -8.46
C THR A 11 1.31 -10.12 -8.28
N VAL A 12 1.40 -11.45 -8.34
CA VAL A 12 0.27 -12.35 -8.11
C VAL A 12 -0.28 -12.20 -6.69
N LEU A 13 0.59 -12.04 -5.68
CA LEU A 13 0.16 -11.79 -4.30
C LEU A 13 -0.59 -10.47 -4.18
N LEU A 14 -0.10 -9.38 -4.79
CA LEU A 14 -0.76 -8.08 -4.76
C LEU A 14 -2.10 -8.06 -5.51
N GLU A 15 -2.17 -8.74 -6.66
CA GLU A 15 -3.43 -8.95 -7.41
C GLU A 15 -4.47 -9.69 -6.56
N ARG A 16 -4.03 -10.65 -5.75
CA ARG A 16 -4.88 -11.35 -4.77
C ARG A 16 -5.10 -10.57 -3.47
N LYS A 17 -4.66 -9.30 -3.40
CA LYS A 17 -4.77 -8.43 -2.23
C LYS A 17 -4.06 -8.99 -0.99
N LEU A 18 -2.95 -9.69 -1.19
CA LEU A 18 -2.15 -10.29 -0.12
C LEU A 18 -0.84 -9.52 0.08
N CYS A 19 -0.40 -9.47 1.34
CA CYS A 19 0.90 -8.94 1.68
C CYS A 19 2.01 -9.82 1.10
N VAL A 20 2.90 -9.23 0.32
CA VAL A 20 4.08 -9.91 -0.25
C VAL A 20 5.05 -10.50 0.78
N GLY A 21 4.93 -10.14 2.05
CA GLY A 21 5.84 -10.56 3.12
C GLY A 21 5.28 -11.58 4.10
N CYS A 22 4.01 -11.43 4.52
CA CYS A 22 3.37 -12.33 5.49
C CYS A 22 2.09 -12.99 4.96
N THR A 23 1.79 -12.80 3.67
CA THR A 23 0.62 -13.35 2.96
C THR A 23 -0.74 -13.03 3.56
N ASP A 24 -0.80 -12.14 4.54
CA ASP A 24 -2.06 -11.72 5.13
C ASP A 24 -2.86 -10.82 4.19
N SER A 25 -4.18 -10.83 4.34
CA SER A 25 -5.07 -10.01 3.51
C SER A 25 -4.85 -8.52 3.79
N LEU A 26 -4.61 -7.76 2.72
CA LEU A 26 -4.47 -6.31 2.76
C LEU A 26 -5.83 -5.60 2.93
N ASP A 27 -6.94 -6.29 2.67
CA ASP A 27 -8.27 -5.72 2.93
C ASP A 27 -8.55 -5.52 4.43
N ASN A 28 -7.86 -6.29 5.28
CA ASN A 28 -7.89 -6.13 6.74
C ASN A 28 -6.76 -5.23 7.27
N ALA A 29 -5.96 -4.63 6.38
CA ALA A 29 -4.84 -3.80 6.79
C ALA A 29 -5.31 -2.48 7.40
N LYS A 30 -4.50 -1.93 8.31
CA LYS A 30 -4.81 -0.68 8.98
C LYS A 30 -4.63 0.47 7.99
N LYS A 31 -5.70 1.23 7.71
CA LYS A 31 -5.59 2.49 6.96
C LYS A 31 -4.81 3.52 7.77
N LEU A 32 -3.74 4.06 7.20
CA LEU A 32 -2.91 5.09 7.84
C LEU A 32 -3.34 6.49 7.42
N ASP A 33 -3.37 6.77 6.12
CA ASP A 33 -3.67 8.11 5.62
C ASP A 33 -4.19 8.07 4.17
N ASN A 34 -4.83 9.16 3.74
CA ASN A 34 -5.23 9.37 2.35
C ASN A 34 -4.15 10.20 1.64
N LEU A 35 -3.56 9.65 0.58
CA LEU A 35 -2.67 10.38 -0.32
C LEU A 35 -3.47 11.32 -1.23
N SER A 36 -4.66 10.86 -1.65
CA SER A 36 -5.61 11.57 -2.53
C SER A 36 -7.01 10.98 -2.34
N ASN A 37 -8.04 11.56 -2.95
CA ASN A 37 -9.43 11.07 -2.85
C ASN A 37 -9.55 9.57 -3.21
N ASN A 38 -8.75 9.12 -4.18
CA ASN A 38 -8.81 7.78 -4.74
C ASN A 38 -7.64 6.87 -4.32
N ARG A 39 -6.64 7.38 -3.58
CA ARG A 39 -5.46 6.61 -3.17
C ARG A 39 -5.19 6.77 -1.67
N PHE A 40 -5.00 5.67 -0.96
CA PHE A 40 -4.71 5.70 0.48
C PHE A 40 -3.67 4.67 0.88
N ILE A 41 -2.93 4.98 1.94
CA ILE A 41 -1.90 4.10 2.49
C ILE A 41 -2.51 3.17 3.53
N VAL A 42 -2.15 1.90 3.44
CA VAL A 42 -2.45 0.87 4.43
C VAL A 42 -1.17 0.25 4.98
N GLU A 43 -1.19 -0.09 6.26
CA GLU A 43 -0.15 -0.84 6.95
C GLU A 43 -0.65 -2.26 7.24
N CYS A 44 0.06 -3.24 6.70
CA CYS A 44 -0.15 -4.65 7.03
C CYS A 44 0.31 -4.95 8.46
N LYS A 45 -0.21 -6.01 9.11
CA LYS A 45 0.22 -6.44 10.45
C LYS A 45 1.73 -6.63 10.59
N CYS A 46 2.42 -7.00 9.50
CA CYS A 46 3.87 -7.16 9.47
C CYS A 46 4.65 -5.84 9.26
N LYS A 47 3.99 -4.69 9.42
CA LYS A 47 4.54 -3.33 9.29
C LYS A 47 4.93 -2.89 7.88
N ARG A 48 4.64 -3.69 6.85
CA ARG A 48 4.80 -3.26 5.45
C ARG A 48 3.66 -2.33 5.05
N ARG A 49 4.03 -1.27 4.33
CA ARG A 49 3.10 -0.26 3.81
C ARG A 49 2.78 -0.49 2.33
N TYR A 50 1.53 -0.28 1.98
CA TYR A 50 1.00 -0.40 0.63
C TYR A 50 0.12 0.80 0.32
N VAL A 51 0.00 1.14 -0.95
CA VAL A 51 -0.96 2.09 -1.45
C VAL A 51 -2.08 1.33 -2.14
N PHE A 52 -3.30 1.57 -1.69
CA PHE A 52 -4.48 1.09 -2.37
C PHE A 52 -4.97 2.18 -3.33
N ASP A 53 -5.16 1.78 -4.58
CA ASP A 53 -5.77 2.60 -5.61
C ASP A 53 -7.23 2.16 -5.80
N LYS A 54 -8.17 3.06 -5.51
CA LYS A 54 -9.61 2.79 -5.63
C LYS A 54 -10.06 2.68 -7.09
N GLU A 55 -9.43 3.40 -8.02
CA GLU A 55 -9.81 3.38 -9.43
C GLU A 55 -9.48 2.03 -10.04
N LEU A 56 -8.29 1.52 -9.70
CA LEU A 56 -7.81 0.23 -10.19
C LEU A 56 -8.21 -0.94 -9.28
N ASN A 57 -8.72 -0.68 -8.07
CA ASN A 57 -9.00 -1.66 -7.02
C ASN A 57 -7.80 -2.58 -6.74
N GLN A 58 -6.60 -1.98 -6.71
CA GLN A 58 -5.33 -2.71 -6.63
C GLN A 58 -4.45 -2.16 -5.52
N TYR A 59 -3.68 -3.07 -4.92
CA TYR A 59 -2.60 -2.71 -3.99
C TYR A 59 -1.28 -2.64 -4.73
N GLN A 60 -0.50 -1.61 -4.41
CA GLN A 60 0.88 -1.45 -4.84
C GLN A 60 1.74 -1.22 -3.60
N ARG A 61 3.03 -1.56 -3.68
CA ARG A 61 3.96 -1.16 -2.61
C ARG A 61 4.03 0.36 -2.58
N ALA A 62 4.05 0.94 -1.38
CA ALA A 62 4.25 2.37 -1.25
C ALA A 62 5.61 2.77 -1.85
N THR A 63 5.59 3.80 -2.70
CA THR A 63 6.81 4.40 -3.24
C THR A 63 7.49 5.26 -2.18
N PHE A 64 8.78 5.57 -2.38
CA PHE A 64 9.51 6.45 -1.46
C PHE A 64 8.87 7.83 -1.31
N ALA A 65 8.34 8.40 -2.41
CA ALA A 65 7.67 9.69 -2.38
C ALA A 65 6.38 9.67 -1.54
N GLU A 66 5.57 8.62 -1.68
CA GLU A 66 4.33 8.43 -0.89
C GLU A 66 4.66 8.23 0.59
N GLU A 67 5.75 7.52 0.89
CA GLU A 67 6.22 7.32 2.26
C GLU A 67 6.68 8.63 2.90
N GLN A 68 7.41 9.48 2.18
CA GLN A 68 7.75 10.82 2.65
C GLN A 68 6.52 11.71 2.84
N GLN A 69 5.53 11.61 1.96
CA GLN A 69 4.29 12.38 2.10
C GLN A 69 3.53 12.00 3.36
N LEU A 70 3.40 10.70 3.63
CA LEU A 70 2.80 10.18 4.87
C LEU A 70 3.51 10.72 6.10
N LEU A 71 4.85 10.67 6.12
CA LEU A 71 5.62 11.17 7.26
C LEU A 71 5.36 12.66 7.51
N ARG A 72 5.33 13.48 6.46
CA ARG A 72 5.00 14.92 6.57
C ARG A 72 3.57 15.16 7.07
N GLN A 73 2.61 14.35 6.66
CA GLN A 73 1.21 14.46 7.13
C GLN A 73 1.12 14.14 8.63
N LEU A 74 1.73 13.03 9.06
CA LEU A 74 1.78 12.63 10.47
C LEU A 74 2.48 13.68 11.36
N GLU A 75 3.52 14.34 10.85
CA GLU A 75 4.19 15.45 11.55
C GLU A 75 3.27 16.66 11.73
N LYS A 76 2.50 17.04 10.71
CA LYS A 76 1.53 18.14 10.79
C LYS A 76 0.40 17.85 11.77
N GLU A 77 -0.14 16.63 11.76
CA GLU A 77 -1.18 16.21 12.71
C GLU A 77 -0.67 16.28 14.15
N ARG A 78 0.56 15.83 14.40
CA ARG A 78 1.19 15.90 15.72
C ARG A 78 1.38 17.35 16.20
N GLN A 79 1.63 18.29 15.29
CA GLN A 79 1.80 19.71 15.63
C GLN A 79 0.47 20.40 15.95
N HIS A 80 -0.64 19.99 15.34
CA HIS A 80 -1.98 20.56 15.58
C HIS A 80 -2.72 19.98 16.79
N SER A 81 -2.27 18.83 17.31
CA SER A 81 -2.87 18.19 18.50
C SER A 81 -2.25 18.63 19.83
N LYS A 82 -1.35 19.63 19.82
CA LYS A 82 -0.75 20.26 21.01
C LYS A 82 -1.26 21.69 21.14
#